data_AF-A0A1E9B2V9-F1
#
_entry.id   AF-A0A1E9B2V9-F1
#
_cell.length_a   1.000
_cell.length_b   1.000
_cell.length_c   1.000
_cell.angle_alpha   90.00
_cell.angle_beta   90.00
_cell.angle_gamma   90.00
#
_symmetry.space_group_name_H-M   'P 1'
#
loop_
_entity.id
_entity.type
_entity.pdbx_description
1 polymer ?
#
loop_
_entity_poly.entity_id
_entity_poly.type
_entity_poly.pdbx_seq_one_letter_code
_entity_poly.pdbx_strand_id
1 'polypeptide(L)'
;MKQFLKVLTRIILIVCGALCLLAALAFLLVANLFKASPGDIREGNESLRQIFISLDMPPEKVESNGKYQFEGGGLDFYVTFSDEVINSNPVLKESPNLTKNRLKVYVLNTGDISYHSVEDNLFNHGLFQFLEEESRKYFQEIGKKSNPSYFILSWQDQESLKKGIAFYEKALNLVDIQDNSATKRIDTVTVKPGKEAEFKQLIQDMDAAGLLKQKYK
;
A
#
# COMPACT_ATOMS: atom_id res chain seq x y z
N MET A 1 11.70 -59.79 35.97
CA MET A 1 11.27 -58.41 36.28
C MET A 1 12.23 -57.33 35.77
N LYS A 2 13.48 -57.23 36.26
CA LYS A 2 14.41 -56.14 35.87
C LYS A 2 14.70 -56.01 34.37
N GLN A 3 14.82 -57.13 33.66
CA GLN A 3 15.10 -57.13 32.21
C GLN A 3 13.90 -56.71 31.37
N PHE A 4 12.69 -57.10 31.77
CA PHE A 4 11.43 -56.69 31.15
C PHE A 4 11.21 -55.17 31.27
N LEU A 5 11.42 -54.62 32.49
CA LEU A 5 11.36 -53.16 32.69
C LEU A 5 12.39 -52.42 31.82
N LYS A 6 13.64 -52.91 31.71
CA LYS A 6 14.65 -52.29 30.82
C LYS A 6 14.22 -52.27 29.35
N VAL A 7 13.64 -53.36 28.84
CA VAL A 7 13.16 -53.44 27.45
C VAL A 7 11.97 -52.51 27.25
N LEU A 8 11.01 -52.49 28.18
CA LEU A 8 9.86 -51.61 28.14
C LEU A 8 10.26 -50.12 28.18
N THR A 9 11.17 -49.73 29.06
CA THR A 9 11.68 -48.34 29.12
C THR A 9 12.39 -47.94 27.83
N ARG A 10 13.15 -48.84 27.19
CA ARG A 10 13.76 -48.57 25.88
C ARG A 10 12.71 -48.34 24.78
N ILE A 11 11.66 -49.16 24.75
CA ILE A 11 10.56 -49.01 23.78
C ILE A 11 9.85 -47.67 24.00
N ILE A 12 9.53 -47.32 25.25
CA ILE A 12 8.87 -46.05 25.59
C ILE A 12 9.75 -44.85 25.17
N LEU A 13 11.06 -44.90 25.43
CA LEU A 13 11.98 -43.84 25.01
C LEU A 13 12.06 -43.68 23.48
N ILE A 14 12.03 -44.79 22.74
CA ILE A 14 12.03 -44.77 21.26
C ILE A 14 10.72 -44.15 20.74
N VAL A 15 9.57 -44.58 21.28
CA VAL A 15 8.26 -44.05 20.89
C VAL A 15 8.13 -42.56 21.25
N CYS A 16 8.60 -42.17 22.44
CA CYS A 16 8.61 -40.78 22.88
C CYS A 16 9.52 -39.91 22.00
N GLY A 17 10.73 -40.39 21.68
CA GLY A 17 11.65 -39.69 20.77
C GLY A 17 11.06 -39.53 19.36
N ALA A 18 10.40 -40.56 18.82
CA ALA A 18 9.72 -40.50 17.54
C ALA A 18 8.54 -39.51 17.54
N LEU A 19 7.73 -39.50 18.60
CA LEU A 19 6.64 -38.54 18.79
C LEU A 19 7.14 -37.10 18.89
N CYS A 20 8.23 -36.85 19.64
CA CYS A 20 8.85 -35.53 19.72
C CYS A 20 9.37 -35.04 18.37
N LEU A 21 9.97 -35.92 17.56
CA LEU A 21 10.41 -35.60 16.20
C LEU A 21 9.23 -35.24 15.28
N LEU A 22 8.15 -36.02 15.31
CA LEU A 22 6.94 -35.74 14.55
C LEU A 22 6.29 -34.42 14.98
N ALA A 23 6.22 -34.15 16.28
CA ALA A 23 5.70 -32.90 16.81
C ALA A 23 6.55 -31.69 16.36
N ALA A 24 7.88 -31.80 16.39
CA ALA A 24 8.78 -30.75 15.91
C ALA A 24 8.63 -30.51 14.39
N LEU A 25 8.49 -31.57 13.59
CA LEU A 25 8.27 -31.48 12.15
C LEU A 25 6.91 -30.83 11.83
N ALA A 26 5.85 -31.24 12.52
CA ALA A 26 4.53 -30.63 12.39
C ALA A 26 4.56 -29.15 12.77
N PHE A 27 5.26 -28.79 13.85
CA PHE A 27 5.44 -27.39 14.25
C PHE A 27 6.20 -26.58 13.19
N LEU A 28 7.26 -27.13 12.59
CA LEU A 28 7.98 -26.48 11.49
C LEU A 28 7.08 -26.27 10.26
N LEU A 29 6.23 -27.24 9.91
CA LEU A 29 5.28 -27.10 8.80
C LEU A 29 4.26 -26.00 9.10
N VAL A 30 3.65 -26.02 10.30
CA VAL A 30 2.68 -25.01 10.74
C VAL A 30 3.31 -23.62 10.80
N ALA A 31 4.53 -23.48 11.31
CA ALA A 31 5.23 -22.19 11.37
C ALA A 31 5.53 -21.60 9.98
N ASN A 32 5.69 -22.44 8.95
CA ASN A 32 5.92 -22.00 7.57
C ASN A 32 4.62 -21.70 6.80
N LEU A 33 3.47 -22.23 7.21
CA LEU A 33 2.15 -21.87 6.64
C LEU A 33 1.78 -20.40 6.88
N PHE A 34 2.33 -19.77 7.91
CA PHE A 34 2.08 -18.35 8.25
C PHE A 34 3.09 -17.38 7.62
N LYS A 35 3.84 -17.83 6.60
CA LYS A 35 4.77 -16.99 5.86
C LYS A 35 4.58 -17.13 4.35
N ALA A 36 4.80 -16.04 3.64
CA ALA A 36 4.91 -16.06 2.20
C ALA A 36 6.10 -16.88 1.74
N SER A 37 5.95 -17.51 0.58
CA SER A 37 7.05 -18.26 0.00
C SER A 37 8.16 -17.30 -0.42
N PRO A 38 9.43 -17.73 -0.44
CA PRO A 38 10.52 -16.92 -0.97
C PRO A 38 10.30 -16.49 -2.44
N GLY A 39 9.56 -17.29 -3.21
CA GLY A 39 9.18 -16.99 -4.58
C GLY A 39 8.25 -15.77 -4.64
N ASP A 40 7.16 -15.80 -3.88
CA ASP A 40 6.17 -14.71 -3.80
C ASP A 40 6.80 -13.40 -3.33
N ILE A 41 7.70 -13.47 -2.34
CA ILE A 41 8.43 -12.30 -1.84
C ILE A 41 9.33 -11.72 -2.94
N ARG A 42 10.05 -12.57 -3.68
CA ARG A 42 10.93 -12.12 -4.76
C ARG A 42 10.13 -11.49 -5.90
N GLU A 43 9.04 -12.14 -6.31
CA GLU A 43 8.15 -11.61 -7.34
C GLU A 43 7.55 -10.27 -6.91
N GLY A 44 7.04 -10.19 -5.68
CA GLY A 44 6.49 -8.95 -5.16
C GLY A 44 7.53 -7.81 -5.07
N ASN A 45 8.76 -8.12 -4.65
CA ASN A 45 9.86 -7.15 -4.62
C ASN A 45 10.17 -6.61 -6.03
N GLU A 46 10.25 -7.49 -7.03
CA GLU A 46 10.52 -7.09 -8.41
C GLU A 46 9.36 -6.29 -9.01
N SER A 47 8.11 -6.73 -8.83
CA SER A 47 6.93 -6.03 -9.33
C SER A 47 6.83 -4.61 -8.75
N LEU A 48 6.99 -4.44 -7.43
CA LEU A 48 7.01 -3.10 -6.82
C LEU A 48 8.20 -2.27 -7.30
N ARG A 49 9.41 -2.86 -7.41
CA ARG A 49 10.57 -2.17 -7.97
C ARG A 49 10.27 -1.63 -9.37
N GLN A 50 9.69 -2.43 -10.24
CA GLN A 50 9.36 -2.02 -11.61
C GLN A 50 8.28 -0.93 -11.65
N ILE A 51 7.25 -1.02 -10.80
CA ILE A 51 6.24 0.03 -10.69
C ILE A 51 6.88 1.36 -10.27
N PHE A 52 7.70 1.38 -9.23
CA PHE A 52 8.32 2.62 -8.77
C PHE A 52 9.31 3.20 -9.80
N ILE A 53 10.05 2.35 -10.52
CA ILE A 53 10.88 2.80 -11.67
C ILE A 53 10.02 3.43 -12.76
N SER A 54 8.88 2.83 -13.10
CA SER A 54 7.99 3.32 -14.17
C SER A 54 7.28 4.64 -13.81
N LEU A 55 7.23 4.96 -12.52
CA LEU A 55 6.76 6.21 -11.93
C LEU A 55 7.89 7.25 -11.72
N ASP A 56 9.09 7.03 -12.27
CA ASP A 56 10.28 7.89 -12.11
C ASP A 56 10.74 8.07 -10.65
N MET A 57 10.44 7.11 -9.79
CA MET A 57 10.87 7.09 -8.38
C MET A 57 11.67 5.81 -8.09
N PRO A 58 12.83 5.58 -8.73
CA PRO A 58 13.55 4.32 -8.61
C PRO A 58 13.97 4.04 -7.15
N PRO A 59 13.60 2.89 -6.57
CA PRO A 59 14.01 2.56 -5.21
C PRO A 59 15.41 1.94 -5.19
N GLU A 60 16.16 2.17 -4.11
CA GLU A 60 17.42 1.48 -3.85
C GLU A 60 17.14 -0.01 -3.57
N LYS A 61 16.10 -0.28 -2.77
CA LYS A 61 15.78 -1.63 -2.29
C LYS A 61 14.28 -1.81 -2.09
N VAL A 62 13.79 -3.00 -2.41
CA VAL A 62 12.46 -3.48 -2.01
C VAL A 62 12.62 -4.79 -1.25
N GLU A 63 11.98 -4.91 -0.10
CA GLU A 63 12.05 -6.12 0.71
C GLU A 63 10.76 -6.37 1.50
N SER A 64 10.47 -7.63 1.81
CA SER A 64 9.44 -8.04 2.76
C SER A 64 10.00 -9.03 3.76
N ASN A 65 9.47 -9.01 4.99
CA ASN A 65 9.78 -10.03 6.00
C ASN A 65 8.97 -11.32 5.81
N GLY A 66 8.08 -11.36 4.81
CA GLY A 66 7.24 -12.50 4.46
C GLY A 66 6.18 -12.86 5.50
N LYS A 67 5.97 -12.03 6.53
CA LYS A 67 4.95 -12.29 7.54
C LYS A 67 3.61 -11.72 7.06
N TYR A 68 2.60 -12.58 7.01
CA TYR A 68 1.24 -12.14 6.77
C TYR A 68 0.74 -11.29 7.94
N GLN A 69 0.11 -10.15 7.64
CA GLN A 69 -0.44 -9.25 8.65
C GLN A 69 -1.79 -9.72 9.19
N PHE A 70 -2.63 -10.29 8.33
CA PHE A 70 -4.00 -10.68 8.65
C PHE A 70 -4.34 -12.06 8.07
N GLU A 71 -5.44 -12.66 8.54
CA GLU A 71 -5.95 -13.96 8.07
C GLU A 71 -6.17 -14.01 6.53
N GLY A 72 -6.26 -12.84 5.88
CA GLY A 72 -6.37 -12.68 4.43
C GLY A 72 -5.05 -12.74 3.63
N GLY A 73 -3.88 -12.96 4.27
CA GLY A 73 -2.64 -13.25 3.56
C GLY A 73 -1.92 -12.04 2.92
N GLY A 74 -2.24 -10.81 3.32
CA GLY A 74 -1.52 -9.63 2.83
C GLY A 74 -0.13 -9.45 3.46
N LEU A 75 0.79 -8.89 2.68
CA LEU A 75 2.18 -8.67 3.04
C LEU A 75 2.54 -7.19 3.05
N ASP A 76 3.41 -6.83 3.98
CA ASP A 76 4.09 -5.55 3.95
C ASP A 76 5.39 -5.65 3.16
N PHE A 77 5.55 -4.75 2.21
CA PHE A 77 6.80 -4.47 1.54
C PHE A 77 7.36 -3.13 2.03
N TYR A 78 8.68 -3.05 2.09
CA TYR A 78 9.41 -1.84 2.45
C TYR A 78 10.24 -1.40 1.25
N VAL A 79 9.82 -0.28 0.66
CA VAL A 79 10.46 0.33 -0.49
C VAL A 79 11.39 1.43 0.02
N THR A 80 12.68 1.23 -0.12
CA THR A 80 13.73 2.15 0.37
C THR A 80 14.19 3.03 -0.78
N PHE A 81 14.17 4.34 -0.58
CA PHE A 81 14.59 5.35 -1.55
C PHE A 81 15.87 6.05 -1.11
N SER A 82 16.58 6.62 -2.08
CA SER A 82 17.67 7.54 -1.80
C SER A 82 17.13 8.90 -1.34
N ASP A 83 17.96 9.68 -0.65
CA ASP A 83 17.61 11.05 -0.27
C ASP A 83 17.34 11.94 -1.49
N GLU A 84 18.03 11.69 -2.61
CA GLU A 84 17.80 12.40 -3.88
C GLU A 84 16.36 12.18 -4.38
N VAL A 85 15.92 10.92 -4.46
CA VAL A 85 14.57 10.55 -4.94
C VAL A 85 13.50 11.11 -4.00
N ILE A 86 13.70 11.05 -2.69
CA ILE A 86 12.77 11.65 -1.72
C ILE A 86 12.71 13.17 -1.89
N ASN A 87 13.87 13.81 -2.13
CA ASN A 87 13.92 15.26 -2.26
C ASN A 87 13.30 15.79 -3.55
N SER A 88 13.34 15.01 -4.63
CA SER A 88 12.74 15.37 -5.92
C SER A 88 11.25 15.05 -6.03
N ASN A 89 10.68 14.24 -5.12
CA ASN A 89 9.29 13.79 -5.17
C ASN A 89 8.55 14.15 -3.87
N PRO A 90 7.96 15.36 -3.78
CA PRO A 90 7.15 15.78 -2.63
C PRO A 90 6.11 14.75 -2.18
N VAL A 91 5.51 13.99 -3.09
CA VAL A 91 4.54 12.94 -2.76
C VAL A 91 5.09 11.92 -1.76
N LEU A 92 6.38 11.57 -1.86
CA LEU A 92 7.00 10.60 -0.94
C LEU A 92 7.13 11.21 0.45
N LYS A 93 7.58 12.47 0.55
CA LYS A 93 7.79 13.17 1.82
C LYS A 93 6.51 13.29 2.63
N GLU A 94 5.41 13.59 1.94
CA GLU A 94 4.09 13.77 2.53
C GLU A 94 3.30 12.45 2.67
N SER A 95 3.89 11.33 2.24
CA SER A 95 3.24 10.04 2.36
C SER A 95 3.12 9.62 3.84
N PRO A 96 1.92 9.25 4.31
CA PRO A 96 1.72 8.83 5.70
C PRO A 96 2.44 7.52 6.05
N ASN A 97 2.82 6.74 5.04
CA ASN A 97 3.50 5.45 5.20
C ASN A 97 5.03 5.55 5.03
N LEU A 98 5.58 6.75 4.82
CA LEU A 98 7.02 6.96 4.78
C LEU A 98 7.58 7.07 6.20
N THR A 99 8.54 6.22 6.54
CA THR A 99 9.35 6.36 7.76
C THR A 99 10.81 6.45 7.39
N LYS A 100 11.44 7.59 7.70
CA LYS A 100 12.78 7.96 7.20
C LYS A 100 12.78 7.94 5.67
N ASN A 101 13.45 6.97 5.06
CA ASN A 101 13.52 6.79 3.62
C ASN A 101 12.84 5.50 3.13
N ARG A 102 11.99 4.89 3.97
CA ARG A 102 11.33 3.61 3.69
C ARG A 102 9.82 3.81 3.66
N LEU A 103 9.23 3.65 2.48
CA LEU A 103 7.79 3.62 2.28
C LEU A 103 7.29 2.21 2.55
N LYS A 104 6.31 2.09 3.43
CA LYS A 104 5.61 0.84 3.67
C LYS A 104 4.48 0.70 2.63
N VAL A 105 4.48 -0.40 1.88
CA VAL A 105 3.43 -0.73 0.90
C VAL A 105 2.79 -2.05 1.29
N TYR A 106 1.51 -2.01 1.67
CA TYR A 106 0.72 -3.20 1.94
C TYR A 106 0.11 -3.75 0.65
N VAL A 107 0.29 -5.05 0.42
CA VAL A 107 -0.17 -5.77 -0.76
C VAL A 107 -0.98 -6.97 -0.33
N LEU A 108 -2.23 -7.07 -0.79
CA LEU A 108 -3.11 -8.22 -0.49
C LEU A 108 -2.71 -9.49 -1.24
N ASN A 109 -2.33 -9.38 -2.52
CA ASN A 109 -1.93 -10.49 -3.36
C ASN A 109 -0.62 -10.17 -4.09
N THR A 110 0.43 -10.91 -3.78
CA THR A 110 1.75 -10.73 -4.40
C THR A 110 1.80 -11.07 -5.89
N GLY A 111 0.86 -11.89 -6.37
CA GLY A 111 0.72 -12.20 -7.80
C GLY A 111 -0.06 -11.15 -8.59
N ASP A 112 -0.61 -10.14 -7.92
CA ASP A 112 -1.42 -9.08 -8.55
C ASP A 112 -1.10 -7.71 -7.94
N ILE A 113 0.20 -7.39 -7.87
CA ILE A 113 0.65 -6.06 -7.48
C ILE A 113 0.38 -5.10 -8.64
N SER A 114 -0.43 -4.09 -8.38
CA SER A 114 -0.83 -3.10 -9.38
C SER A 114 -0.48 -1.68 -8.94
N TYR A 115 -0.63 -0.73 -9.87
CA TYR A 115 -0.51 0.70 -9.59
C TYR A 115 -1.49 1.16 -8.50
N HIS A 116 -2.67 0.54 -8.41
CA HIS A 116 -3.64 0.82 -7.35
C HIS A 116 -3.10 0.47 -5.95
N SER A 117 -2.36 -0.64 -5.82
CA SER A 117 -1.71 -0.97 -4.55
C SER A 117 -0.67 0.08 -4.13
N VAL A 118 0.00 0.72 -5.08
CA VAL A 118 0.92 1.82 -4.80
C VAL A 118 0.16 3.09 -4.44
N GLU A 119 -0.87 3.45 -5.20
CA GLU A 119 -1.77 4.60 -4.95
C GLU A 119 -2.26 4.64 -3.50
N ASP A 120 -2.86 3.54 -3.03
CA ASP A 120 -3.45 3.41 -1.69
C ASP A 120 -2.46 3.61 -0.55
N ASN A 121 -1.18 3.31 -0.79
CA ASN A 121 -0.13 3.40 0.22
C ASN A 121 0.71 4.67 0.08
N LEU A 122 0.76 5.27 -1.10
CA LEU A 122 1.56 6.44 -1.41
C LEU A 122 0.86 7.72 -0.93
N PHE A 123 -0.45 7.85 -1.18
CA PHE A 123 -1.16 9.09 -0.88
C PHE A 123 -1.73 9.16 0.53
N ASN A 124 -1.77 10.37 1.07
CA ASN A 124 -2.61 10.70 2.21
C ASN A 124 -4.10 10.50 1.85
N HIS A 125 -4.79 9.62 2.57
CA HIS A 125 -6.19 9.29 2.33
C HIS A 125 -7.13 10.49 2.49
N GLY A 126 -6.83 11.42 3.40
CA GLY A 126 -7.63 12.63 3.59
C GLY A 126 -7.57 13.55 2.38
N LEU A 127 -6.36 13.78 1.84
CA LEU A 127 -6.21 14.59 0.62
C LEU A 127 -6.80 13.89 -0.60
N PHE A 128 -6.59 12.58 -0.73
CA PHE A 128 -7.15 11.83 -1.84
C PHE A 128 -8.69 11.90 -1.83
N GLN A 129 -9.31 11.65 -0.68
CA GLN A 129 -10.75 11.78 -0.51
C GLN A 129 -11.20 13.23 -0.81
N PHE A 130 -10.52 14.24 -0.28
CA PHE A 130 -10.85 15.65 -0.53
C PHE A 130 -10.85 15.99 -2.03
N LEU A 131 -9.85 15.51 -2.79
CA LEU A 131 -9.80 15.67 -4.24
C LEU A 131 -10.98 14.98 -4.94
N GLU A 132 -11.39 13.79 -4.48
CA GLU A 132 -12.60 13.13 -4.99
C GLU A 132 -13.86 13.97 -4.75
N GLU A 133 -14.00 14.55 -3.56
CA GLU A 133 -15.17 15.36 -3.20
C GLU A 133 -15.26 16.65 -4.02
N GLU A 134 -14.15 17.36 -4.18
CA GLU A 134 -14.07 18.60 -4.95
C GLU A 134 -14.24 18.35 -6.45
N SER A 135 -13.68 17.25 -6.96
CA SER A 135 -13.90 16.82 -8.34
C SER A 135 -15.37 16.48 -8.62
N ARG A 136 -16.05 15.85 -7.66
CA ARG A 136 -17.49 15.61 -7.72
C ARG A 136 -18.30 16.90 -7.73
N LYS A 137 -17.97 17.87 -6.88
CA LYS A 137 -18.62 19.20 -6.90
C LYS A 137 -18.46 19.86 -8.26
N TYR A 138 -17.25 19.85 -8.81
CA TYR A 138 -16.98 20.36 -10.15
C TYR A 138 -17.84 19.68 -11.23
N PHE A 139 -17.97 18.35 -11.22
CA PHE A 139 -18.81 17.62 -12.18
C PHE A 139 -20.29 18.01 -12.08
N GLN A 140 -20.80 18.24 -10.86
CA GLN A 140 -22.15 18.72 -10.64
C GLN A 140 -22.35 20.14 -11.19
N GLU A 141 -21.38 21.04 -10.97
CA GLU A 141 -21.41 22.42 -11.49
C GLU A 141 -21.51 22.47 -13.02
N ILE A 142 -20.76 21.60 -13.73
CA ILE A 142 -20.79 21.54 -15.20
C ILE A 142 -21.92 20.67 -15.77
N GLY A 143 -22.84 20.21 -14.91
CA GLY A 143 -24.03 19.45 -15.32
C GLY A 143 -23.77 17.99 -15.70
N LYS A 144 -22.58 17.43 -15.42
CA LYS A 144 -22.33 15.98 -15.56
C LYS A 144 -23.07 15.26 -14.42
N LYS A 145 -23.86 14.22 -14.75
CA LYS A 145 -24.54 13.39 -13.75
C LYS A 145 -23.52 12.57 -12.97
N SER A 146 -22.95 13.12 -11.90
CA SER A 146 -22.10 12.38 -10.97
C SER A 146 -22.97 11.54 -10.02
N ASN A 147 -23.07 10.24 -10.25
CA ASN A 147 -23.60 9.35 -9.21
C ASN A 147 -22.51 9.16 -8.13
N PRO A 148 -22.82 9.47 -6.85
CA PRO A 148 -21.84 9.40 -5.76
C PRO A 148 -21.12 8.06 -5.62
N SER A 149 -21.75 6.96 -6.07
CA SER A 149 -21.21 5.59 -5.93
C SER A 149 -20.16 5.25 -6.99
N TYR A 150 -19.92 6.15 -7.96
CA TYR A 150 -19.20 5.86 -9.20
C TYR A 150 -18.12 6.89 -9.57
N PHE A 151 -17.93 7.90 -8.72
CA PHE A 151 -16.85 8.87 -8.86
C PHE A 151 -15.69 8.43 -7.97
N ILE A 152 -14.67 7.83 -8.58
CA ILE A 152 -13.44 7.40 -7.90
C ILE A 152 -12.29 7.99 -8.71
N LEU A 153 -11.31 8.59 -8.04
CA LEU A 153 -10.04 8.99 -8.66
C LEU A 153 -9.22 7.74 -8.99
N SER A 154 -9.68 6.93 -9.93
CA SER A 154 -9.08 5.62 -10.16
C SER A 154 -7.92 5.73 -11.16
N TRP A 155 -6.71 5.93 -10.64
CA TRP A 155 -5.48 6.02 -11.42
C TRP A 155 -4.85 4.63 -11.59
N GLN A 156 -5.62 3.72 -12.18
CA GLN A 156 -5.37 2.28 -12.19
C GLN A 156 -4.21 1.82 -13.10
N ASP A 157 -3.65 2.72 -13.89
CA ASP A 157 -2.59 2.44 -14.85
C ASP A 157 -1.41 3.39 -14.67
N GLN A 158 -0.26 3.02 -15.24
CA GLN A 158 1.00 3.77 -15.13
C GLN A 158 0.84 5.24 -15.52
N GLU A 159 0.18 5.51 -16.65
CA GLU A 159 0.09 6.85 -17.21
C GLU A 159 -0.81 7.73 -16.33
N SER A 160 -1.96 7.20 -15.94
CA SER A 160 -2.90 7.87 -15.06
C SER A 160 -2.29 8.15 -13.69
N LEU A 161 -1.59 7.18 -13.07
CA LEU A 161 -0.97 7.38 -11.75
C LEU A 161 0.19 8.38 -11.83
N LYS A 162 1.03 8.32 -12.86
CA LYS A 162 2.13 9.28 -13.04
C LYS A 162 1.62 10.71 -13.19
N LYS A 163 0.58 10.92 -13.99
CA LYS A 163 -0.10 12.22 -14.09
C LYS A 163 -0.73 12.61 -12.75
N GLY A 164 -1.41 11.67 -12.11
CA GLY A 164 -2.06 11.83 -10.83
C GLY A 164 -1.12 12.31 -9.72
N ILE A 165 0.07 11.72 -9.62
CA ILE A 165 1.14 12.15 -8.69
C ILE A 165 1.45 13.63 -8.90
N ALA A 166 1.65 14.08 -10.14
CA ALA A 166 1.96 15.49 -10.40
C ALA A 166 0.83 16.44 -9.97
N PHE A 167 -0.44 16.05 -10.14
CA PHE A 167 -1.58 16.83 -9.66
C PHE A 167 -1.72 16.78 -8.13
N TYR A 168 -1.44 15.63 -7.53
CA TYR A 168 -1.43 15.45 -6.08
C TYR A 168 -0.37 16.34 -5.43
N GLU A 169 0.83 16.41 -5.99
CA GLU A 169 1.90 17.30 -5.52
C GLU A 169 1.54 18.78 -5.65
N LYS A 170 0.82 19.18 -6.70
CA LYS A 170 0.26 20.52 -6.78
C LYS A 170 -0.79 20.74 -5.69
N ALA A 171 -1.68 19.77 -5.45
CA ALA A 171 -2.70 19.85 -4.40
C ALA A 171 -2.09 20.04 -3.01
N LEU A 172 -1.02 19.30 -2.69
CA LEU A 172 -0.26 19.44 -1.43
C LEU A 172 0.18 20.90 -1.17
N ASN A 173 0.52 21.66 -2.21
CA ASN A 173 0.91 23.06 -2.07
C ASN A 173 -0.27 24.00 -1.80
N LEU A 174 -1.49 23.61 -2.18
CA LEU A 174 -2.70 24.44 -2.11
C LEU A 174 -3.56 24.19 -0.88
N VAL A 175 -3.30 23.12 -0.12
CA VAL A 175 -4.11 22.71 1.02
C VAL A 175 -3.29 22.69 2.31
N ASP A 176 -3.99 22.80 3.43
CA ASP A 176 -3.50 22.44 4.75
C ASP A 176 -4.10 21.08 5.13
N ILE A 177 -3.25 20.20 5.67
CA ILE A 177 -3.63 18.87 6.15
C ILE A 177 -3.50 18.87 7.67
N GLN A 178 -4.60 18.59 8.35
CA GLN A 178 -4.62 18.37 9.79
C GLN A 178 -4.54 16.88 10.08
N ASP A 179 -3.41 16.46 10.64
CA ASP A 179 -3.17 15.10 11.10
C ASP A 179 -4.16 14.72 12.22
N ASN A 180 -4.96 13.69 11.95
CA ASN A 180 -5.96 13.14 12.86
C ASN A 180 -5.60 11.72 13.33
N SER A 181 -4.38 11.24 13.05
CA SER A 181 -3.90 9.89 13.36
C SER A 181 -4.04 9.54 14.84
N ALA A 182 -3.82 10.50 15.75
CA ALA A 182 -4.01 10.33 17.20
C ALA A 182 -5.44 9.90 17.59
N THR A 183 -6.43 10.29 16.79
CA THR A 183 -7.85 9.92 16.99
C THR A 183 -8.32 8.78 16.09
N LYS A 184 -7.42 8.17 15.31
CA LYS A 184 -7.70 7.13 14.31
C LYS A 184 -8.78 7.55 13.30
N ARG A 185 -8.77 8.83 12.91
CA ARG A 185 -9.65 9.38 11.88
C ARG A 185 -8.82 9.79 10.66
N ILE A 186 -9.49 9.85 9.51
CA ILE A 186 -8.92 10.38 8.28
C ILE A 186 -8.53 11.85 8.51
N ASP A 187 -7.43 12.26 7.91
CA ASP A 187 -6.93 13.63 8.04
C ASP A 187 -7.91 14.63 7.42
N THR A 188 -8.06 15.77 8.08
CA THR A 188 -8.93 16.84 7.58
C THR A 188 -8.12 17.69 6.62
N VAL A 189 -8.69 17.96 5.44
CA VAL A 189 -8.04 18.79 4.42
C VAL A 189 -8.87 20.03 4.16
N THR A 190 -8.20 21.18 4.11
CA THR A 190 -8.80 22.47 3.78
C THR A 190 -7.94 23.21 2.79
N VAL A 191 -8.55 23.88 1.80
CA VAL A 191 -7.80 24.76 0.89
C VAL A 191 -7.26 25.96 1.67
N LYS A 192 -6.00 26.30 1.43
CA LYS A 192 -5.35 27.47 2.04
C LYS A 192 -6.11 28.75 1.67
N PRO A 193 -6.25 29.72 2.60
CA PRO A 193 -6.89 31.00 2.29
C PRO A 193 -6.25 31.69 1.08
N GLY A 194 -7.07 32.08 0.11
CA GLY A 194 -6.62 32.74 -1.12
C GLY A 194 -6.13 31.79 -2.23
N LYS A 195 -6.20 30.47 -2.02
CA LYS A 195 -5.85 29.44 -3.02
C LYS A 195 -7.07 28.78 -3.67
N GLU A 196 -8.28 29.24 -3.37
CA GLU A 196 -9.54 28.61 -3.81
C GLU A 196 -9.68 28.59 -5.34
N ALA A 197 -9.32 29.70 -6.01
CA ALA A 197 -9.37 29.78 -7.47
C ALA A 197 -8.31 28.86 -8.13
N GLU A 198 -7.11 28.81 -7.56
CA GLU A 198 -6.02 27.94 -8.04
C GLU A 198 -6.36 26.47 -7.84
N PHE A 199 -6.97 26.12 -6.71
CA PHE A 199 -7.46 24.77 -6.43
C PHE A 199 -8.61 24.39 -7.37
N LYS A 200 -9.56 25.31 -7.62
CA LYS A 200 -10.61 25.06 -8.61
C LYS A 200 -10.04 24.83 -10.02
N GLN A 201 -9.01 25.59 -10.41
CA GLN A 201 -8.32 25.38 -11.66
C GLN A 201 -7.61 24.02 -11.71
N LEU A 202 -6.99 23.59 -10.60
CA LEU A 202 -6.38 22.26 -10.50
C LEU A 202 -7.36 21.15 -10.86
N ILE A 203 -8.58 21.19 -10.31
CA ILE A 203 -9.63 20.19 -10.58
C ILE A 203 -10.06 20.20 -12.06
N GLN A 204 -10.16 21.38 -12.67
CA GLN A 204 -10.47 21.51 -14.11
C GLN A 204 -9.37 20.91 -14.98
N ASP A 205 -8.11 21.18 -14.64
CA ASP A 205 -6.95 20.64 -15.33
C ASP A 205 -6.86 19.11 -15.18
N MET A 206 -7.29 18.57 -14.03
CA MET A 206 -7.42 17.12 -13.84
C MET A 206 -8.49 16.50 -14.77
N ASP A 207 -9.65 17.15 -14.96
CA ASP A 207 -10.66 16.70 -15.93
C ASP A 207 -10.10 16.72 -17.35
N ALA A 208 -9.46 17.83 -17.72
CA ALA A 208 -8.84 18.02 -19.04
C ALA A 208 -7.73 16.99 -19.30
N ALA A 209 -7.00 16.57 -18.26
CA ALA A 209 -5.99 15.52 -18.33
C ALA A 209 -6.57 14.09 -18.37
N GLY A 210 -7.89 13.93 -18.28
CA GLY A 210 -8.58 12.64 -18.28
C GLY A 210 -8.45 11.85 -16.97
N LEU A 211 -8.11 12.53 -15.88
CA LEU A 211 -7.93 11.92 -14.55
C LEU A 211 -9.22 11.80 -13.76
N LEU A 212 -10.26 12.53 -14.17
CA LEU A 212 -11.59 12.45 -13.57
C LEU A 212 -12.47 11.52 -14.42
N LYS A 213 -12.60 10.26 -14.00
CA LYS A 213 -13.40 9.25 -14.70
C LYS A 213 -14.66 8.93 -13.91
N GLN A 214 -15.79 8.90 -14.58
CA GLN A 214 -17.01 8.31 -14.05
C GLN A 214 -17.01 6.82 -14.41
N LYS A 215 -16.92 5.94 -13.42
CA LYS A 215 -17.07 4.50 -13.66
C LYS A 215 -18.56 4.28 -13.99
N TYR A 216 -18.87 3.74 -15.17
CA TYR A 216 -20.24 3.47 -15.66
C TYR A 216 -21.03 4.70 -16.20
N LYS A 217 -21.39 4.61 -17.49
CA LYS A 217 -22.52 5.32 -18.11
C LYS A 217 -23.72 4.39 -18.13
#